data_AF-A0A969UX21-F1
#
_entry.id   AF-A0A969UX21-F1
#
_cell.length_a   1.000
_cell.length_b   1.000
_cell.length_c   1.000
_cell.angle_alpha   90.00
_cell.angle_beta   90.00
_cell.angle_gamma   90.00
#
_symmetry.space_group_name_H-M   'P 1'
#
loop_
_entity.id
_entity.type
_entity.pdbx_description
1 polymer ?
#
loop_
_entity_poly.entity_id
_entity_poly.type
_entity_poly.pdbx_seq_one_letter_code
_entity_poly.pdbx_strand_id
1 'polypeptide(L)'
;MLPHQSWQPATFQLQLGFEFTPALPLPHPSTFYPTVKFTHSGWVEEYASAIARQYLAELLPNLASLQQSQPKIEALVKDAKTAGDRWNTDLTLTSRNFLQQNLQLDVLALRLLWCFSHSAYDVMQFMSGITVNLLQPGCTWQTGTLRLWIGLTVKTPDLDWHLDLMTGESPEVHSTAVELNSIVRSPQVAWLHQPMLLESLDARVRQHIAQATPELMLLIQGVEVDLLATDDQWQPGVMQLTISFEFIADITKWQGRDQREG
;
A
#
# COMPACT_ATOMS: atom_id res chain seq x y z
N MET A 1 24.55 38.71 26.40
CA MET A 1 25.57 37.78 25.87
C MET A 1 26.65 37.66 26.93
N LEU A 2 26.84 36.47 27.51
CA LEU A 2 27.91 36.25 28.49
C LEU A 2 29.18 35.87 27.73
N PRO A 3 30.25 36.68 27.79
CA PRO A 3 31.57 36.26 27.33
C PRO A 3 32.06 35.18 28.31
N HIS A 4 32.72 34.13 27.83
CA HIS A 4 33.36 33.02 28.59
C HIS A 4 32.63 31.68 28.73
N GLN A 5 31.54 31.39 28.01
CA GLN A 5 31.09 29.99 27.87
C GLN A 5 31.74 29.30 26.67
N SER A 6 32.56 28.29 26.96
CA SER A 6 33.10 27.35 25.98
C SER A 6 31.99 26.44 25.46
N TRP A 7 32.03 26.17 24.15
CA TRP A 7 31.12 25.24 23.49
C TRP A 7 31.17 23.87 24.16
N GLN A 8 30.01 23.37 24.60
CA GLN A 8 29.88 21.98 25.03
C GLN A 8 29.34 21.13 23.86
N PRO A 9 29.87 19.92 23.64
CA PRO A 9 29.30 19.00 22.67
C PRO A 9 27.88 18.61 23.13
N ALA A 10 26.91 18.85 22.26
CA ALA A 10 25.52 18.42 22.46
C ALA A 10 25.14 17.44 21.35
N THR A 11 24.52 16.33 21.73
CA THR A 11 23.91 15.39 20.79
C THR A 11 22.49 15.86 20.52
N PHE A 12 22.22 16.34 19.31
CA PHE A 12 20.86 16.61 18.87
C PHE A 12 20.26 15.32 18.30
N GLN A 13 19.16 14.83 18.89
CA GLN A 13 18.29 13.87 18.25
C GLN A 13 17.24 14.65 17.45
N LEU A 14 17.37 14.64 16.13
CA LEU A 14 16.37 15.17 15.23
C LEU A 14 15.28 14.10 15.05
N GLN A 15 14.15 14.22 15.76
CA GLN A 15 12.93 13.50 15.38
C GLN A 15 12.32 14.24 14.20
N LEU A 16 12.63 13.79 12.99
CA LEU A 16 11.90 14.21 11.81
C LEU A 16 10.51 13.55 11.86
N GLY A 17 9.57 14.24 12.51
CA GLY A 17 8.15 13.99 12.31
C GLY A 17 7.79 14.50 10.92
N PHE A 18 8.01 13.68 9.90
CA PHE A 18 7.40 13.95 8.61
C PHE A 18 5.91 13.62 8.76
N GLU A 19 5.12 14.63 9.10
CA GLU A 19 3.69 14.60 8.86
C GLU A 19 3.53 14.75 7.35
N PHE A 20 3.60 13.61 6.66
CA PHE A 20 3.45 13.58 5.21
C PHE A 20 1.98 13.83 4.90
N THR A 21 1.68 15.02 4.38
CA THR A 21 0.44 15.26 3.65
C THR A 21 0.75 14.89 2.20
N PRO A 22 0.40 13.68 1.71
CA PRO A 22 0.54 13.38 0.31
C PRO A 22 -0.18 14.45 -0.50
N ALA A 23 0.56 15.19 -1.33
CA ALA A 23 -0.05 16.00 -2.37
C ALA A 23 -0.62 15.02 -3.40
N LEU A 24 -1.90 14.65 -3.23
CA LEU A 24 -2.65 14.01 -4.30
C LEU A 24 -2.59 14.89 -5.56
N PRO A 25 -2.70 14.33 -6.77
CA PRO A 25 -3.29 15.10 -7.86
C PRO A 25 -4.59 15.70 -7.31
N LEU A 26 -4.70 17.03 -7.33
CA LEU A 26 -5.84 17.74 -6.74
C LEU A 26 -7.12 17.05 -7.20
N PRO A 27 -7.98 16.56 -6.28
CA PRO A 27 -9.22 15.95 -6.69
C PRO A 27 -9.94 16.94 -7.59
N HIS A 28 -10.50 16.45 -8.70
CA HIS A 28 -11.38 17.27 -9.51
C HIS A 28 -12.43 17.88 -8.55
N PRO A 29 -12.66 19.21 -8.58
CA PRO A 29 -13.43 19.95 -7.55
C PRO A 29 -14.91 19.57 -7.44
N SER A 30 -15.33 18.46 -8.05
CA SER A 30 -16.71 17.96 -8.14
C SER A 30 -16.86 16.48 -7.74
N THR A 31 -15.81 15.81 -7.27
CA THR A 31 -15.92 14.39 -6.89
C THR A 31 -16.32 14.25 -5.42
N PHE A 32 -17.55 13.81 -5.17
CA PHE A 32 -18.01 13.42 -3.85
C PHE A 32 -17.37 12.08 -3.46
N TYR A 33 -16.64 12.04 -2.35
CA TYR A 33 -16.13 10.81 -1.77
C TYR A 33 -17.05 10.36 -0.63
N PRO A 34 -17.64 9.16 -0.72
CA PRO A 34 -18.52 8.67 0.33
C PRO A 34 -17.72 8.41 1.61
N THR A 35 -18.42 8.42 2.74
CA THR A 35 -17.83 8.13 4.05
C THR A 35 -18.11 6.67 4.40
N VAL A 36 -17.10 5.94 4.82
CA VAL A 36 -17.18 4.53 5.18
C VAL A 36 -17.01 4.32 6.68
N LYS A 37 -17.66 3.29 7.20
CA LYS A 37 -17.52 2.82 8.57
C LYS A 37 -17.47 1.29 8.58
N PHE A 38 -16.52 0.71 9.30
CA PHE A 38 -16.45 -0.74 9.49
C PHE A 38 -17.49 -1.20 10.52
N THR A 39 -18.26 -2.24 10.19
CA THR A 39 -19.41 -2.68 11.01
C THR A 39 -19.28 -4.09 11.52
N HIS A 40 -18.54 -4.95 10.83
CA HIS A 40 -18.37 -6.35 11.21
C HIS A 40 -17.42 -6.51 12.40
N SER A 41 -17.95 -6.76 13.59
CA SER A 41 -17.18 -6.84 14.83
C SER A 41 -16.08 -7.90 14.80
N GLY A 42 -16.35 -9.08 14.21
CA GLY A 42 -15.35 -10.14 14.09
C GLY A 42 -14.16 -9.74 13.20
N TRP A 43 -14.42 -8.92 12.17
CA TRP A 43 -13.36 -8.43 11.29
C TRP A 43 -12.52 -7.37 12.01
N VAL A 44 -13.18 -6.46 12.75
CA VAL A 44 -12.51 -5.44 13.58
C VAL A 44 -11.59 -6.10 14.61
N GLU A 45 -12.04 -7.19 15.25
CA GLU A 45 -11.22 -7.96 16.18
C GLU A 45 -10.04 -8.67 15.50
N GLU A 46 -10.26 -9.28 14.33
CA GLU A 46 -9.20 -9.94 13.57
C GLU A 46 -8.15 -8.93 13.10
N TYR A 47 -8.59 -7.78 12.59
CA TYR A 47 -7.75 -6.66 12.18
C TYR A 47 -6.90 -6.13 13.34
N ALA A 48 -7.54 -5.87 14.48
CA ALA A 48 -6.83 -5.46 15.69
C ALA A 48 -5.81 -6.53 16.13
N SER A 49 -6.18 -7.81 16.04
CA SER A 49 -5.29 -8.92 16.40
C SER A 49 -4.13 -9.07 15.43
N ALA A 50 -4.31 -8.80 14.13
CA ALA A 50 -3.26 -8.85 13.12
C ALA A 50 -2.18 -7.78 13.39
N ILE A 51 -2.59 -6.53 13.58
CA ILE A 51 -1.66 -5.44 13.83
C ILE A 51 -0.97 -5.61 15.19
N ALA A 52 -1.69 -6.03 16.24
CA ALA A 52 -1.08 -6.25 17.55
C ALA A 52 0.01 -7.33 17.49
N ARG A 53 -0.22 -8.41 16.72
CA ARG A 53 0.79 -9.44 16.47
C ARG A 53 2.01 -8.89 15.73
N GLN A 54 1.81 -8.03 14.74
CA GLN A 54 2.92 -7.40 14.02
C GLN A 54 3.78 -6.54 14.95
N TYR A 55 3.19 -5.63 15.72
CA TYR A 55 3.96 -4.80 16.67
C TYR A 55 4.71 -5.66 17.68
N LEU A 56 4.09 -6.73 18.19
CA LEU A 56 4.78 -7.66 19.09
C LEU A 56 5.94 -8.38 18.39
N ALA A 57 5.76 -8.80 17.14
CA ALA A 57 6.82 -9.44 16.36
C ALA A 57 8.04 -8.51 16.13
N GLU A 58 7.81 -7.21 15.95
CA GLU A 58 8.89 -6.21 15.85
C GLU A 58 9.63 -6.01 17.17
N LEU A 59 8.94 -6.12 18.30
CA LEU A 59 9.54 -5.96 19.64
C LEU A 59 10.25 -7.23 20.15
N LEU A 60 9.86 -8.42 19.69
CA LEU A 60 10.37 -9.71 20.17
C LEU A 60 11.89 -9.92 19.99
N PRO A 61 12.53 -9.55 18.86
CA PRO A 61 13.98 -9.64 18.71
C PRO A 61 14.72 -8.82 19.78
N ASN A 62 14.19 -7.64 20.12
CA ASN A 62 14.76 -6.80 21.17
C ASN A 62 14.63 -7.48 22.54
N LEU A 63 13.49 -8.12 22.83
CA LEU A 63 13.24 -8.91 24.04
C LEU A 63 14.21 -10.09 24.21
N ALA A 64 14.46 -10.85 23.13
CA ALA A 64 15.38 -12.00 23.17
C ALA A 64 16.82 -11.57 23.50
N SER A 65 17.21 -10.34 23.14
CA SER A 65 18.53 -9.79 23.40
C SER A 65 18.74 -9.25 24.83
N LEU A 66 17.69 -9.23 25.68
CA LEU A 66 17.71 -8.63 27.02
C LEU A 66 18.36 -9.50 28.11
N GLN A 67 18.67 -10.78 27.83
CA GLN A 67 19.21 -11.70 28.84
C GLN A 67 20.59 -11.31 29.42
N GLN A 68 21.22 -10.21 28.99
CA GLN A 68 22.62 -9.89 29.32
C GLN A 68 22.90 -8.47 29.88
N SER A 69 21.92 -7.59 30.16
CA SER A 69 22.22 -6.26 30.77
C SER A 69 20.98 -5.53 31.34
N GLN A 70 21.10 -4.84 32.49
CA GLN A 70 20.06 -3.95 33.05
C GLN A 70 19.70 -2.68 32.22
N PRO A 71 20.61 -1.97 31.51
CA PRO A 71 20.24 -0.78 30.70
C PRO A 71 19.28 -1.06 29.52
N LYS A 72 18.91 -2.32 29.33
CA LYS A 72 18.06 -2.82 28.26
C LYS A 72 16.57 -2.91 28.66
N ILE A 73 16.23 -2.99 29.95
CA ILE A 73 14.82 -3.03 30.41
C ILE A 73 14.14 -1.67 30.21
N GLU A 74 14.82 -0.57 30.53
CA GLU A 74 14.27 0.79 30.32
C GLU A 74 14.00 1.06 28.84
N ALA A 75 14.92 0.64 27.95
CA ALA A 75 14.74 0.72 26.51
C ALA A 75 13.52 -0.09 26.05
N LEU A 76 13.36 -1.32 26.54
CA LEU A 76 12.18 -2.14 26.23
C LEU A 76 10.88 -1.48 26.70
N VAL A 77 10.83 -0.98 27.94
CA VAL A 77 9.61 -0.32 28.47
C VAL A 77 9.28 0.91 27.64
N LYS A 78 10.30 1.67 27.21
CA LYS A 78 10.13 2.81 26.30
C LYS A 78 9.60 2.36 24.93
N ASP A 79 10.12 1.27 24.38
CA ASP A 79 9.68 0.72 23.09
C ASP A 79 8.24 0.20 23.16
N ALA A 80 7.91 -0.56 24.22
CA ALA A 80 6.56 -1.06 24.46
C ALA A 80 5.55 0.09 24.68
N LYS A 81 5.94 1.13 25.43
CA LYS A 81 5.13 2.34 25.58
C LYS A 81 4.95 3.04 24.23
N THR A 82 6.02 3.21 23.46
CA THR A 82 5.95 3.85 22.13
C THR A 82 5.04 3.07 21.18
N ALA A 83 5.11 1.73 21.19
CA ALA A 83 4.22 0.88 20.41
C ALA A 83 2.76 1.01 20.88
N GLY A 84 2.52 1.03 22.19
CA GLY A 84 1.18 1.26 22.76
C GLY A 84 0.63 2.66 22.47
N ASP A 85 1.48 3.68 22.49
CA ASP A 85 1.10 5.05 22.11
C ASP A 85 0.73 5.07 20.62
N ARG A 86 1.58 4.54 19.73
CA ARG A 86 1.28 4.41 18.28
C ARG A 86 -0.03 3.68 18.02
N TRP A 87 -0.26 2.55 18.68
CA TRP A 87 -1.50 1.79 18.59
C TRP A 87 -2.75 2.64 18.88
N ASN A 88 -2.64 3.54 19.87
CA ASN A 88 -3.78 4.32 20.35
C ASN A 88 -3.91 5.71 19.71
N THR A 89 -2.85 6.27 19.13
CA THR A 89 -2.83 7.67 18.71
C THR A 89 -2.48 7.87 17.25
N ASP A 90 -1.94 6.87 16.56
CA ASP A 90 -1.56 7.03 15.17
C ASP A 90 -2.80 7.19 14.27
N LEU A 91 -2.62 7.84 13.13
CA LEU A 91 -3.64 7.96 12.07
C LEU A 91 -3.39 6.94 10.96
N THR A 92 -2.40 6.07 11.11
CA THR A 92 -2.17 4.94 10.22
C THR A 92 -3.33 3.94 10.24
N LEU A 93 -3.35 3.05 9.24
CA LEU A 93 -4.20 1.86 9.27
C LEU A 93 -3.96 1.02 10.53
N THR A 94 -2.76 1.08 11.10
CA THR A 94 -2.36 0.29 12.27
C THR A 94 -2.92 0.80 13.61
N SER A 95 -3.71 1.87 13.60
CA SER A 95 -4.28 2.46 14.81
C SER A 95 -5.62 1.86 15.18
N ARG A 96 -5.88 1.72 16.48
CA ARG A 96 -7.23 1.34 16.97
C ARG A 96 -8.29 2.38 16.63
N ASN A 97 -7.90 3.66 16.56
CA ASN A 97 -8.83 4.73 16.25
C ASN A 97 -9.33 4.64 14.81
N PHE A 98 -8.54 4.09 13.90
CA PHE A 98 -8.94 3.85 12.51
C PHE A 98 -10.25 3.05 12.43
N LEU A 99 -10.38 2.01 13.24
CA LEU A 99 -11.56 1.12 13.26
C LEU A 99 -12.83 1.77 13.80
N GLN A 100 -12.69 2.88 14.54
CA GLN A 100 -13.81 3.56 15.20
C GLN A 100 -14.22 4.84 14.48
N GLN A 101 -13.48 5.24 13.47
CA GLN A 101 -13.72 6.48 12.73
C GLN A 101 -14.66 6.25 11.55
N ASN A 102 -15.47 7.26 11.27
CA ASN A 102 -16.11 7.43 9.97
C ASN A 102 -15.04 8.06 9.06
N LEU A 103 -14.66 7.36 7.99
CA LEU A 103 -13.54 7.75 7.13
C LEU A 103 -14.04 8.12 5.75
N GLN A 104 -13.62 9.26 5.22
CA GLN A 104 -13.82 9.53 3.79
C GLN A 104 -12.98 8.56 2.97
N LEU A 105 -13.53 8.06 1.85
CA LEU A 105 -12.84 7.04 1.05
C LEU A 105 -11.52 7.52 0.43
N ASP A 106 -11.36 8.81 0.15
CA ASP A 106 -10.09 9.41 -0.29
C ASP A 106 -9.02 9.38 0.81
N VAL A 107 -9.39 9.70 2.05
CA VAL A 107 -8.51 9.58 3.21
C VAL A 107 -8.10 8.12 3.44
N LEU A 108 -9.05 7.19 3.30
CA LEU A 108 -8.76 5.76 3.38
C LEU A 108 -7.82 5.32 2.25
N ALA A 109 -8.10 5.71 1.01
CA ALA A 109 -7.29 5.41 -0.17
C ALA A 109 -5.83 5.85 0.01
N LEU A 110 -5.62 7.06 0.54
CA LEU A 110 -4.29 7.56 0.86
C LEU A 110 -3.54 6.73 1.90
N ARG A 111 -4.24 6.31 2.97
CA ARG A 111 -3.65 5.47 4.02
C ARG A 111 -3.30 4.08 3.47
N LEU A 112 -4.14 3.52 2.61
CA LEU A 112 -3.89 2.26 1.93
C LEU A 112 -2.65 2.35 1.02
N LEU A 113 -2.57 3.39 0.19
CA LEU A 113 -1.42 3.64 -0.67
C LEU A 113 -0.11 3.76 0.13
N TRP A 114 -0.17 4.46 1.27
CA TRP A 114 0.95 4.54 2.20
C TRP A 114 1.37 3.16 2.72
N CYS A 115 0.42 2.33 3.17
CA CYS A 115 0.73 0.98 3.65
C CYS A 115 1.34 0.10 2.55
N PHE A 116 0.80 0.13 1.32
CA PHE A 116 1.40 -0.64 0.21
C PHE A 116 2.82 -0.20 -0.11
N SER A 117 3.06 1.11 -0.22
CA SER A 117 4.40 1.65 -0.53
C SER A 117 5.46 1.33 0.53
N HIS A 118 5.04 1.08 1.78
CA HIS A 118 5.93 0.72 2.89
C HIS A 118 5.99 -0.79 3.17
N SER A 119 5.16 -1.60 2.50
CA SER A 119 5.11 -3.05 2.75
C SER A 119 6.42 -3.74 2.33
N ALA A 120 6.87 -3.54 1.10
CA ALA A 120 8.14 -4.07 0.62
C ALA A 120 8.71 -3.25 -0.53
N TYR A 121 10.02 -3.34 -0.71
CA TYR A 121 10.73 -2.58 -1.73
C TYR A 121 10.28 -2.94 -3.16
N ASP A 122 10.04 -4.22 -3.44
CA ASP A 122 9.55 -4.66 -4.75
C ASP A 122 8.09 -4.23 -5.00
N VAL A 123 7.23 -4.26 -3.98
CA VAL A 123 5.87 -3.70 -4.05
C VAL A 123 5.93 -2.22 -4.46
N MET A 124 6.76 -1.42 -3.76
CA MET A 124 6.96 -0.01 -4.09
C MET A 124 7.47 0.19 -5.52
N GLN A 125 8.45 -0.62 -5.97
CA GLN A 125 8.94 -0.57 -7.36
C GLN A 125 7.83 -0.83 -8.37
N PHE A 126 6.99 -1.86 -8.15
CA PHE A 126 5.89 -2.13 -9.06
C PHE A 126 4.79 -1.09 -9.00
N MET A 127 4.50 -0.50 -7.85
CA MET A 127 3.57 0.63 -7.76
C MET A 127 4.04 1.79 -8.64
N SER A 128 5.36 2.06 -8.69
CA SER A 128 5.93 3.07 -9.60
C SER A 128 6.01 2.64 -11.06
N GLY A 129 5.80 1.35 -11.35
CA GLY A 129 6.04 0.73 -12.64
C GLY A 129 7.53 0.47 -12.89
N ILE A 130 7.84 -0.71 -13.45
CA ILE A 130 9.20 -1.06 -13.86
C ILE A 130 9.24 -1.46 -15.33
N THR A 131 10.35 -1.16 -16.01
CA THR A 131 10.56 -1.62 -17.39
C THR A 131 10.82 -3.12 -17.38
N VAL A 132 10.06 -3.86 -18.18
CA VAL A 132 10.20 -5.31 -18.33
C VAL A 132 10.17 -5.71 -19.81
N ASN A 133 10.66 -6.92 -20.07
CA ASN A 133 10.22 -7.70 -21.21
C ASN A 133 9.20 -8.72 -20.71
N LEU A 134 8.05 -8.76 -21.37
CA LEU A 134 6.94 -9.67 -21.09
C LEU A 134 6.73 -10.61 -22.29
N LEU A 135 6.57 -11.90 -22.02
CA LEU A 135 6.19 -12.90 -23.01
C LEU A 135 4.83 -13.48 -22.58
N GLN A 136 3.78 -13.02 -23.26
CA GLN A 136 2.42 -13.56 -23.08
C GLN A 136 2.23 -14.83 -23.93
N PRO A 137 1.28 -15.72 -23.58
CA PRO A 137 0.96 -16.89 -24.39
C PRO A 137 0.61 -16.53 -25.82
N GLY A 138 1.23 -17.21 -26.79
CA GLY A 138 0.98 -16.98 -28.22
C GLY A 138 1.57 -15.68 -28.78
N CYS A 139 2.20 -14.84 -27.95
CA CYS A 139 2.85 -13.61 -28.36
C CYS A 139 4.38 -13.74 -28.43
N THR A 140 5.03 -12.75 -29.01
CA THR A 140 6.49 -12.57 -28.90
C THR A 140 6.83 -11.77 -27.65
N TRP A 141 8.12 -11.70 -27.29
CA TRP A 141 8.59 -10.77 -26.26
C TRP A 141 8.21 -9.33 -26.62
N GLN A 142 7.62 -8.63 -25.66
CA GLN A 142 7.26 -7.23 -25.74
C GLN A 142 7.97 -6.47 -24.62
N THR A 143 8.55 -5.32 -24.94
CA THR A 143 9.08 -4.39 -23.93
C THR A 143 7.98 -3.43 -23.51
N GLY A 144 7.93 -3.09 -22.23
CA GLY A 144 6.96 -2.14 -21.70
C GLY A 144 7.10 -1.96 -20.19
N THR A 145 6.14 -1.26 -19.60
CA THR A 145 6.06 -1.03 -18.16
C THR A 145 5.12 -2.05 -17.52
N LEU A 146 5.62 -2.80 -16.55
CA LEU A 146 4.80 -3.63 -15.67
C LEU A 146 4.60 -2.89 -14.35
N ARG A 147 3.34 -2.70 -13.94
CA ARG A 147 2.99 -2.04 -12.68
C ARG A 147 2.04 -2.87 -11.84
N LEU A 148 2.07 -2.65 -10.53
CA LEU A 148 1.08 -3.17 -9.61
C LEU A 148 -0.10 -2.21 -9.59
N TRP A 149 -1.24 -2.67 -10.10
CA TRP A 149 -2.51 -1.98 -9.98
C TRP A 149 -3.18 -2.37 -8.65
N ILE A 150 -3.68 -1.36 -7.94
CA ILE A 150 -4.34 -1.53 -6.65
C ILE A 150 -5.69 -0.83 -6.71
N GLY A 151 -6.75 -1.62 -6.83
CA GLY A 151 -8.12 -1.13 -6.85
C GLY A 151 -8.77 -1.21 -5.47
N LEU A 152 -9.54 -0.19 -5.12
CA LEU A 152 -10.49 -0.20 -4.01
C LEU A 152 -11.90 -0.21 -4.59
N THR A 153 -12.69 -1.21 -4.20
CA THR A 153 -14.08 -1.33 -4.61
C THR A 153 -14.98 -1.28 -3.39
N VAL A 154 -16.10 -0.57 -3.47
CA VAL A 154 -17.15 -0.57 -2.46
C VAL A 154 -18.49 -0.81 -3.13
N LYS A 155 -19.18 -1.88 -2.74
CA LYS A 155 -20.47 -2.29 -3.29
C LYS A 155 -21.56 -2.22 -2.24
N THR A 156 -22.63 -1.49 -2.54
CA THR A 156 -23.89 -1.47 -1.78
C THR A 156 -25.02 -1.90 -2.73
N PRO A 157 -26.27 -2.05 -2.26
CA PRO A 157 -27.40 -2.31 -3.16
C PRO A 157 -27.59 -1.25 -4.26
N ASP A 158 -27.27 0.02 -3.96
CA ASP A 158 -27.55 1.15 -4.85
C ASP A 158 -26.30 1.75 -5.52
N LEU A 159 -25.10 1.36 -5.10
CA LEU A 159 -23.83 1.92 -5.56
C LEU A 159 -22.76 0.84 -5.78
N ASP A 160 -22.11 0.87 -6.94
CA ASP A 160 -20.87 0.14 -7.24
C ASP A 160 -19.76 1.17 -7.51
N TRP A 161 -18.94 1.44 -6.48
CA TRP A 161 -17.90 2.45 -6.53
C TRP A 161 -16.52 1.78 -6.68
N HIS A 162 -15.71 2.29 -7.59
CA HIS A 162 -14.37 1.80 -7.87
C HIS A 162 -13.38 2.95 -7.89
N LEU A 163 -12.18 2.71 -7.35
CA LEU A 163 -11.09 3.66 -7.32
C LEU A 163 -9.77 2.93 -7.58
N ASP A 164 -9.00 3.38 -8.56
CA ASP A 164 -7.59 3.05 -8.66
C ASP A 164 -6.83 3.89 -7.63
N LEU A 165 -6.20 3.23 -6.65
CA LEU A 165 -5.47 3.90 -5.58
C LEU A 165 -4.25 4.68 -6.09
N MET A 166 -3.70 4.31 -7.25
CA MET A 166 -2.52 4.95 -7.82
C MET A 166 -2.86 6.25 -8.55
N THR A 167 -4.02 6.32 -9.20
CA THR A 167 -4.45 7.51 -9.96
C THR A 167 -5.45 8.37 -9.21
N GLY A 168 -6.18 7.80 -8.25
CA GLY A 168 -7.31 8.44 -7.60
C GLY A 168 -8.54 8.55 -8.50
N GLU A 169 -8.54 7.85 -9.64
CA GLU A 169 -9.61 7.87 -10.62
C GLU A 169 -10.38 6.55 -10.62
N SER A 170 -11.65 6.58 -11.05
CA SER A 170 -12.35 5.33 -11.36
C SER A 170 -11.60 4.66 -12.50
N PRO A 171 -11.30 3.35 -12.42
CA PRO A 171 -10.60 2.67 -13.50
C PRO A 171 -11.42 2.82 -14.78
N GLU A 172 -10.86 3.47 -15.79
CA GLU A 172 -11.35 3.31 -17.16
C GLU A 172 -11.18 1.84 -17.54
N VAL A 173 -12.02 1.32 -18.43
CA VAL A 173 -12.08 -0.11 -18.83
C VAL A 173 -10.79 -0.58 -19.56
N HIS A 174 -9.70 0.19 -19.51
CA HIS A 174 -8.49 0.04 -20.30
C HIS A 174 -7.29 -0.55 -19.56
N SER A 175 -7.50 -1.24 -18.43
CA SER A 175 -6.41 -2.02 -17.82
C SER A 175 -6.19 -3.32 -18.61
N THR A 176 -5.08 -3.41 -19.35
CA THR A 176 -4.61 -4.67 -19.94
C THR A 176 -4.09 -5.58 -18.81
N ALA A 177 -5.04 -6.23 -18.14
CA ALA A 177 -4.73 -7.29 -17.18
C ALA A 177 -3.83 -8.32 -17.86
N VAL A 178 -2.73 -8.67 -17.21
CA VAL A 178 -1.75 -9.59 -17.76
C VAL A 178 -2.10 -11.01 -17.36
N GLU A 179 -2.07 -11.95 -18.31
CA GLU A 179 -2.26 -13.36 -18.00
C GLU A 179 -1.14 -13.88 -17.09
N LEU A 180 -1.49 -14.57 -16.00
CA LEU A 180 -0.53 -15.03 -14.98
C LEU A 180 0.48 -16.07 -15.50
N ASN A 181 0.16 -16.77 -16.58
CA ASN A 181 1.07 -17.70 -17.28
C ASN A 181 2.13 -16.99 -18.16
N SER A 182 2.14 -15.65 -18.19
CA SER A 182 3.16 -14.87 -18.88
C SER A 182 4.52 -15.00 -18.20
N ILE A 183 5.60 -14.84 -18.97
CA ILE A 183 6.97 -14.81 -18.45
C ILE A 183 7.47 -13.37 -18.45
N VAL A 184 7.99 -12.91 -17.32
CA VAL A 184 8.54 -11.56 -17.14
C VAL A 184 10.03 -11.62 -16.84
N ARG A 185 10.77 -10.65 -17.36
CA ARG A 185 12.15 -10.34 -16.94
C ARG A 185 12.40 -8.83 -17.02
N SER A 186 13.27 -8.30 -16.18
CA SER A 186 13.71 -6.91 -16.25
C SER A 186 15.23 -6.82 -16.39
N PRO A 187 15.76 -6.09 -17.40
CA PRO A 187 17.19 -5.83 -17.48
C PRO A 187 17.68 -4.82 -16.42
N GLN A 188 16.76 -4.05 -15.81
CA GLN A 188 17.09 -2.97 -14.87
C GLN A 188 17.02 -3.41 -13.40
N VAL A 189 16.28 -4.48 -13.11
CA VAL A 189 16.03 -4.96 -11.74
C VAL A 189 16.78 -6.26 -11.51
N ALA A 190 17.85 -6.22 -10.71
CA ALA A 190 18.77 -7.34 -10.53
C ALA A 190 18.08 -8.66 -10.09
N TRP A 191 17.09 -8.56 -9.20
CA TRP A 191 16.35 -9.73 -8.70
C TRP A 191 15.33 -10.28 -9.71
N LEU A 192 15.03 -9.55 -10.78
CA LEU A 192 14.13 -9.94 -11.89
C LEU A 192 14.90 -10.10 -13.21
N HIS A 193 16.23 -10.23 -13.17
CA HIS A 193 17.05 -10.37 -14.38
C HIS A 193 16.82 -11.71 -15.09
N GLN A 194 16.54 -12.77 -14.33
CA GLN A 194 16.17 -14.07 -14.86
C GLN A 194 14.67 -14.12 -15.18
N PRO A 195 14.26 -14.77 -16.29
CA PRO A 195 12.86 -14.98 -16.61
C PRO A 195 12.11 -15.71 -15.47
N MET A 196 10.96 -15.18 -15.10
CA MET A 196 10.09 -15.71 -14.05
C MET A 196 8.64 -15.73 -14.54
N LEU A 197 7.85 -16.72 -14.12
CA LEU A 197 6.41 -16.73 -14.36
C LEU A 197 5.74 -15.59 -13.57
N LEU A 198 4.81 -14.89 -14.20
CA LEU A 198 4.09 -13.79 -13.56
C LEU A 198 3.28 -14.28 -12.34
N GLU A 199 2.73 -15.50 -12.39
CA GLU A 199 2.11 -16.16 -11.24
C GLU A 199 3.06 -16.28 -10.04
N SER A 200 4.32 -16.68 -10.27
CA SER A 200 5.32 -16.77 -9.20
C SER A 200 5.70 -15.40 -8.65
N LEU A 201 5.73 -14.38 -9.52
CA LEU A 201 5.97 -13.01 -9.11
C LEU A 201 4.80 -12.45 -8.28
N ASP A 202 3.56 -12.70 -8.70
CA ASP A 202 2.34 -12.32 -7.97
C ASP A 202 2.30 -12.98 -6.58
N ALA A 203 2.56 -14.29 -6.51
CA ALA A 203 2.64 -15.01 -5.24
C ALA A 203 3.70 -14.40 -4.30
N ARG A 204 4.88 -14.06 -4.84
CA ARG A 204 5.96 -13.43 -4.06
C ARG A 204 5.56 -12.04 -3.54
N VAL A 205 4.98 -11.19 -4.41
CA VAL A 205 4.53 -9.85 -4.03
C VAL A 205 3.44 -9.91 -2.96
N ARG A 206 2.44 -10.80 -3.13
CA ARG A 206 1.40 -11.03 -2.12
C ARG A 206 1.98 -11.53 -0.80
N GLN A 207 2.97 -12.43 -0.85
CA GLN A 207 3.64 -12.92 0.35
C GLN A 207 4.35 -11.78 1.09
N HIS A 208 5.06 -10.90 0.39
CA HIS A 208 5.71 -9.75 1.01
C HIS A 208 4.69 -8.80 1.66
N ILE A 209 3.59 -8.50 0.98
CA ILE A 209 2.48 -7.69 1.52
C ILE A 209 1.90 -8.34 2.78
N ALA A 210 1.62 -9.66 2.74
CA ALA A 210 1.07 -10.39 3.87
C ALA A 210 2.00 -10.43 5.08
N GLN A 211 3.32 -10.44 4.85
CA GLN A 211 4.32 -10.45 5.92
C GLN A 211 4.52 -9.07 6.55
N ALA A 212 4.51 -8.01 5.74
CA ALA A 212 4.79 -6.65 6.19
C ALA A 212 3.56 -5.88 6.66
N THR A 213 2.39 -6.19 6.11
CA THR A 213 1.12 -5.48 6.33
C THR A 213 -0.04 -6.49 6.27
N PRO A 214 -0.12 -7.44 7.23
CA PRO A 214 -1.12 -8.51 7.25
C PRO A 214 -2.56 -8.00 7.22
N GLU A 215 -2.82 -6.81 7.75
CA GLU A 215 -4.13 -6.17 7.76
C GLU A 215 -4.66 -5.84 6.36
N LEU A 216 -3.77 -5.59 5.39
CA LEU A 216 -4.18 -5.41 3.99
C LEU A 216 -4.77 -6.71 3.41
N MET A 217 -4.35 -7.87 3.92
CA MET A 217 -4.90 -9.15 3.47
C MET A 217 -6.36 -9.34 3.88
N LEU A 218 -6.76 -8.77 5.01
CA LEU A 218 -8.15 -8.79 5.46
C LEU A 218 -9.05 -7.95 4.56
N LEU A 219 -8.52 -6.84 4.01
CA LEU A 219 -9.23 -6.00 3.06
C LEU A 219 -9.32 -6.63 1.66
N ILE A 220 -8.34 -7.44 1.27
CA ILE A 220 -8.36 -8.18 0.00
C ILE A 220 -9.46 -9.26 -0.01
N GLN A 221 -9.77 -9.85 1.15
CA GLN A 221 -10.85 -10.83 1.30
C GLN A 221 -12.24 -10.20 1.20
N GLY A 222 -12.33 -8.88 1.37
CA GLY A 222 -13.59 -8.16 1.45
C GLY A 222 -14.06 -8.01 2.91
N VAL A 223 -14.64 -6.86 3.22
CA VAL A 223 -15.15 -6.53 4.56
C VAL A 223 -16.49 -5.82 4.47
N GLU A 224 -17.40 -6.16 5.38
CA GLU A 224 -18.67 -5.44 5.51
C GLU A 224 -18.44 -4.04 6.09
N VAL A 225 -19.07 -3.06 5.45
CA VAL A 225 -19.00 -1.66 5.81
C VAL A 225 -20.40 -1.04 5.72
N ASP A 226 -20.63 0.02 6.48
CA ASP A 226 -21.68 0.99 6.14
C ASP A 226 -21.06 2.12 5.32
N LEU A 227 -21.76 2.54 4.28
CA LEU A 227 -21.37 3.63 3.40
C LEU A 227 -22.41 4.76 3.48
N LEU A 228 -21.95 5.98 3.71
CA LEU A 228 -22.75 7.19 3.64
C LEU A 228 -22.46 7.88 2.30
N ALA A 229 -23.41 7.79 1.38
CA ALA A 229 -23.37 8.44 0.08
C ALA A 229 -24.03 9.84 0.14
N THR A 230 -24.34 10.43 -1.02
CA THR A 230 -24.95 11.77 -1.14
C THR A 230 -26.37 11.88 -0.60
N ASP A 231 -27.01 10.76 -0.28
CA ASP A 231 -28.40 10.65 0.17
C ASP A 231 -28.57 10.76 1.70
N ASP A 232 -27.48 11.06 2.42
CA ASP A 232 -27.43 11.17 3.89
C ASP A 232 -27.93 9.92 4.64
N GLN A 233 -27.99 8.76 3.99
CA GLN A 233 -28.34 7.48 4.62
C GLN A 233 -27.18 6.50 4.59
N TRP A 234 -26.95 5.84 5.72
CA TRP A 234 -25.98 4.74 5.81
C TRP A 234 -26.56 3.51 5.13
N GLN A 235 -25.85 3.03 4.10
CA GLN A 235 -26.19 1.82 3.37
C GLN A 235 -25.17 0.72 3.67
N PRO A 236 -25.61 -0.51 3.98
CA PRO A 236 -24.69 -1.62 4.15
C PRO A 236 -24.05 -1.99 2.82
N GLY A 237 -22.79 -2.42 2.86
CA GLY A 237 -22.04 -2.80 1.69
C GLY A 237 -20.81 -3.65 2.00
N VAL A 238 -20.06 -3.97 0.95
CA VAL A 238 -18.80 -4.71 1.01
C VAL A 238 -17.72 -3.87 0.37
N MET A 239 -16.64 -3.64 1.11
CA MET A 239 -15.42 -3.01 0.61
C MET A 239 -14.34 -4.06 0.37
N GLN A 240 -13.64 -3.97 -0.76
CA GLN A 240 -12.61 -4.94 -1.12
C GLN A 240 -11.43 -4.27 -1.83
N LEU A 241 -10.22 -4.72 -1.50
CA LEU A 241 -9.01 -4.42 -2.27
C LEU A 241 -8.78 -5.47 -3.36
N THR A 242 -8.46 -5.00 -4.55
CA THR A 242 -7.96 -5.84 -5.66
C THR A 242 -6.52 -5.46 -5.95
N ILE A 243 -5.67 -6.46 -6.14
CA ILE A 243 -4.28 -6.28 -6.52
C ILE A 243 -4.04 -7.14 -7.75
N SER A 244 -3.51 -6.53 -8.80
CA SER A 244 -3.18 -7.22 -10.04
C SER A 244 -2.03 -6.55 -10.76
N PHE A 245 -1.34 -7.29 -11.61
CA PHE A 245 -0.36 -6.69 -12.52
C PHE A 245 -1.03 -6.18 -13.79
N GLU A 246 -0.58 -5.02 -14.22
CA GLU A 246 -0.94 -4.40 -15.50
C GLU A 246 0.31 -4.16 -16.33
N PHE A 247 0.21 -4.40 -17.64
CA PHE A 247 1.28 -4.14 -18.59
C PHE A 247 0.88 -3.07 -19.60
N ILE A 248 1.76 -2.08 -19.75
CA ILE A 248 1.65 -0.99 -20.71
C ILE A 248 2.79 -1.18 -21.71
N ALA A 249 2.47 -1.66 -22.92
CA ALA A 249 3.47 -1.92 -23.94
C ALA A 249 4.14 -0.62 -24.40
N ASP A 250 5.46 -0.66 -24.63
CA ASP A 250 6.17 0.44 -25.28
C ASP A 250 5.79 0.41 -26.76
N ILE A 251 4.74 1.15 -27.12
CA ILE A 251 4.39 1.37 -28.52
C ILE A 251 5.42 2.35 -29.10
N THR A 252 6.64 1.86 -29.32
CA THR A 252 7.63 2.64 -30.05
C THR A 252 7.03 2.88 -31.43
N LYS A 253 6.91 4.15 -31.81
CA LYS A 253 6.36 4.67 -33.07
C LYS A 253 6.96 3.94 -34.29
N TRP A 254 6.40 2.80 -34.68
CA TRP A 254 6.75 2.08 -35.91
C TRP A 254 6.11 2.70 -37.16
N GLN A 255 5.43 3.84 -37.05
CA GLN A 255 4.84 4.56 -38.20
C GLN A 255 5.84 5.44 -39.00
N GLY A 256 7.14 5.39 -38.72
CA GLY A 256 8.11 6.34 -39.29
C GLY A 256 9.08 5.81 -40.34
N ARG A 257 9.11 4.51 -40.67
CA ARG A 257 10.23 3.93 -41.45
C ARG A 257 9.91 3.39 -42.85
N ASP A 258 8.63 3.31 -43.24
CA ASP A 258 8.22 2.79 -44.57
C ASP A 258 7.88 3.88 -45.62
N GLN A 259 8.15 5.16 -45.37
CA GLN A 259 7.91 6.25 -46.35
C GLN A 259 9.18 6.84 -46.99
N ARG A 260 10.31 6.14 -46.97
CA ARG A 260 11.53 6.59 -47.67
C ARG A 260 12.15 5.52 -48.58
N GLU A 261 11.33 4.76 -49.29
CA GLU A 261 11.76 4.09 -50.53
C GLU A 261 10.60 4.18 -51.54
N GLY A 262 10.62 5.25 -52.32
CA GLY A 262 9.71 5.54 -53.43
C GLY A 262 10.30 6.65 -54.29
#